data_AF-A0A7V8NTK9-F1
#
_entry.id   AF-A0A7V8NTK9-F1
#
_cell.length_a   1.000
_cell.length_b   1.000
_cell.length_c   1.000
_cell.angle_alpha   90.00
_cell.angle_beta   90.00
_cell.angle_gamma   90.00
#
_symmetry.space_group_name_H-M   'P 1'
#
loop_
_entity.id
_entity.type
_entity.pdbx_description
1 polymer ?
#
loop_
_entity_poly.entity_id
_entity_poly.type
_entity_poly.pdbx_seq_one_letter_code
_entity_poly.pdbx_strand_id
1 'polypeptide(L)'
;MFRRRFLKRTGIFLAGSLAFPYVSQIYPPLDVDLMLVVFGVIFFVALGIAVILDRRARKHQELEMLKHVYAGFILLPWIFAAFLFVNGRLDSPKNVVYHAETVAGRYNMPGIVRGSRRLIVSSWREGQKYERLAADADDFDRFKQGDQVNVGVEPGALWIPWYYGIYRR
;
A
#
# COMPACT_ATOMS: atom_id res chain seq x y z
N MET A 1 -28.83 2.46 20.77
CA MET A 1 -27.85 1.41 20.40
C MET A 1 -27.13 1.65 19.06
N PHE A 2 -27.77 2.22 18.04
CA PHE A 2 -27.20 2.42 16.69
C PHE A 2 -25.86 3.19 16.68
N ARG A 3 -25.78 4.33 17.39
CA ARG A 3 -24.58 5.20 17.43
C ARG A 3 -23.33 4.50 17.96
N ARG A 4 -23.44 3.68 19.00
CA ARG A 4 -22.31 2.93 19.59
C ARG A 4 -21.79 1.84 18.63
N ARG A 5 -22.68 1.15 17.91
CA ARG A 5 -22.29 0.17 16.89
C ARG A 5 -21.65 0.84 15.68
N PHE A 6 -22.18 2.00 15.24
CA PHE A 6 -21.61 2.78 14.15
C PHE A 6 -20.19 3.26 14.48
N LEU A 7 -19.97 3.87 15.66
CA LEU A 7 -18.64 4.32 16.09
C LEU A 7 -17.62 3.17 16.16
N LYS A 8 -18.01 2.00 16.69
CA LYS A 8 -17.14 0.81 16.70
C LYS A 8 -16.77 0.37 15.28
N ARG A 9 -17.76 0.33 14.38
CA ARG A 9 -17.57 -0.04 12.96
C ARG A 9 -16.64 0.93 12.23
N THR A 10 -16.82 2.23 12.42
CA THR A 10 -15.93 3.25 11.88
C THR A 10 -14.53 3.13 12.48
N GLY A 11 -14.40 2.86 13.78
CA GLY A 11 -13.10 2.58 14.41
C GLY A 11 -12.37 1.39 13.78
N ILE A 12 -13.07 0.27 13.53
CA ILE A 12 -12.50 -0.91 12.84
C ILE A 12 -12.07 -0.57 11.41
N PHE A 13 -12.89 0.19 10.67
CA PHE A 13 -12.57 0.64 9.33
C PHE A 13 -11.31 1.54 9.32
N LEU A 14 -11.22 2.50 10.23
CA LEU A 14 -10.07 3.39 10.36
C LEU A 14 -8.80 2.63 10.74
N ALA A 15 -8.91 1.68 11.69
CA ALA A 15 -7.78 0.84 12.07
C ALA A 15 -7.26 0.01 10.89
N GLY A 16 -8.14 -0.64 10.12
CA GLY A 16 -7.75 -1.35 8.91
C GLY A 16 -7.13 -0.42 7.86
N SER A 17 -7.61 0.82 7.79
CA SER A 17 -7.09 1.83 6.85
C SER A 17 -5.70 2.34 7.20
N LEU A 18 -5.28 2.21 8.47
CA LEU A 18 -3.90 2.43 8.89
C LEU A 18 -3.03 1.17 8.70
N ALA A 19 -3.63 -0.01 8.85
CA ALA A 19 -2.93 -1.28 8.68
C ALA A 19 -2.44 -1.48 7.23
N PHE A 20 -3.25 -1.17 6.22
CA PHE A 20 -2.87 -1.38 4.82
C PHE A 20 -1.60 -0.57 4.40
N PRO A 21 -1.53 0.76 4.60
CA PRO A 21 -0.33 1.53 4.30
C PRO A 21 0.89 1.09 5.10
N TYR A 22 0.69 0.55 6.30
CA TYR A 22 1.78 0.01 7.11
C TYR A 22 2.32 -1.31 6.54
N VAL A 23 1.45 -2.24 6.17
CA VAL A 23 1.86 -3.52 5.54
C VAL A 23 2.54 -3.28 4.20
N SER A 24 2.07 -2.31 3.40
CA SER A 24 2.71 -1.98 2.12
C SER A 24 4.10 -1.34 2.25
N GLN A 25 4.53 -0.97 3.46
CA GLN A 25 5.92 -0.57 3.72
C GLN A 25 6.82 -1.77 4.04
N ILE A 26 6.24 -2.84 4.58
CA ILE A 26 6.98 -4.08 4.92
C ILE A 26 7.13 -4.94 3.68
N TYR A 27 6.05 -5.07 2.90
CA TYR A 27 6.01 -5.82 1.65
C TYR A 27 5.66 -4.86 0.50
N PRO A 28 6.59 -4.02 0.05
CA PRO A 28 6.33 -2.97 -0.95
C PRO A 28 6.08 -3.58 -2.34
N PRO A 29 4.83 -3.59 -2.83
CA PRO A 29 4.54 -4.03 -4.19
C PRO A 29 5.18 -3.07 -5.18
N LEU A 30 5.58 -3.57 -6.35
CA LEU A 30 6.11 -2.70 -7.41
C LEU A 30 5.12 -1.60 -7.82
N ASP A 31 3.82 -1.92 -7.86
CA ASP A 31 2.76 -0.97 -8.22
C ASP A 31 2.06 -0.35 -7.00
N VAL A 32 2.81 -0.14 -5.90
CA VAL A 32 2.29 0.42 -4.64
C VAL A 32 1.53 1.74 -4.83
N ASP A 33 1.99 2.61 -5.72
CA ASP A 33 1.37 3.92 -5.97
C ASP A 33 -0.07 3.77 -6.47
N LEU A 34 -0.29 2.88 -7.46
CA LEU A 34 -1.61 2.61 -8.01
C LEU A 34 -2.52 1.97 -6.95
N MET A 35 -1.99 1.00 -6.19
CA MET A 35 -2.74 0.35 -5.10
C MET A 35 -3.17 1.37 -4.02
N LEU A 36 -2.28 2.29 -3.64
CA LEU A 36 -2.58 3.36 -2.68
C LEU A 36 -3.63 4.34 -3.23
N VAL A 37 -3.58 4.69 -4.53
CA VAL A 37 -4.61 5.54 -5.15
C VAL A 37 -5.97 4.87 -5.14
N VAL A 38 -6.05 3.61 -5.59
CA VAL A 38 -7.30 2.83 -5.57
C VAL A 38 -7.84 2.69 -4.15
N PHE A 39 -6.97 2.37 -3.20
CA PHE A 39 -7.31 2.30 -1.78
C PHE A 39 -7.82 3.64 -1.25
N GLY A 40 -7.16 4.75 -1.59
CA GLY A 40 -7.55 6.10 -1.21
C GLY A 40 -8.95 6.47 -1.72
N VAL A 41 -9.25 6.16 -2.98
CA VAL A 41 -10.60 6.38 -3.56
C VAL A 41 -11.65 5.60 -2.77
N ILE A 42 -11.43 4.30 -2.53
CA ILE A 42 -12.33 3.46 -1.74
C ILE A 42 -12.52 4.02 -0.33
N PHE A 43 -11.43 4.46 0.30
CA PHE A 43 -11.44 5.03 1.64
C PHE A 43 -12.32 6.29 1.71
N PHE A 44 -12.13 7.24 0.80
CA PHE A 44 -12.92 8.47 0.78
C PHE A 44 -14.39 8.22 0.43
N VAL A 45 -14.68 7.28 -0.47
CA VAL A 45 -16.07 6.86 -0.77
C VAL A 45 -16.73 6.28 0.48
N ALA A 46 -16.07 5.35 1.17
CA ALA A 46 -16.60 4.74 2.39
C ALA A 46 -16.81 5.78 3.51
N LEU A 47 -15.88 6.72 3.67
CA LEU A 47 -16.01 7.82 4.61
C LEU A 47 -17.16 8.77 4.24
N GLY A 48 -17.32 9.09 2.96
CA GLY A 48 -18.45 9.87 2.46
C GLY A 48 -19.79 9.21 2.78
N ILE A 49 -19.91 7.90 2.54
CA ILE A 49 -21.09 7.11 2.92
C ILE A 49 -21.33 7.16 4.43
N ALA A 50 -20.28 7.04 5.25
CA ALA A 50 -20.38 7.13 6.71
C ALA A 50 -20.93 8.50 7.16
N VAL A 51 -20.45 9.59 6.56
CA VAL A 51 -20.91 10.96 6.84
C VAL A 51 -22.37 11.15 6.43
N ILE A 52 -22.76 10.65 5.25
CA ILE A 52 -24.15 10.70 4.78
C ILE A 52 -25.07 9.89 5.71
N LEU A 53 -24.63 8.70 6.14
CA LEU A 53 -25.33 7.87 7.11
C LEU A 53 -25.55 8.61 8.44
N ASP A 54 -24.52 9.24 9.02
CA ASP A 54 -24.67 9.99 10.27
C ASP A 54 -25.64 11.18 10.10
N ARG A 55 -25.51 11.94 9.01
CA ARG A 55 -26.40 13.07 8.71
C ARG A 55 -27.86 12.66 8.54
N ARG A 56 -28.13 11.59 7.80
CA ARG A 56 -29.50 11.10 7.55
C ARG A 56 -30.08 10.36 8.75
N ALA A 57 -29.26 9.66 9.53
CA ALA A 57 -29.72 8.98 10.76
C ALA A 57 -30.24 9.99 11.80
N ARG A 58 -29.65 11.19 11.87
CA ARG A 58 -30.16 12.31 12.69
C ARG A 58 -31.52 12.83 12.21
N LYS A 59 -31.87 12.63 10.94
CA LYS A 59 -33.15 13.02 10.34
C LYS A 59 -34.20 11.88 10.38
N HIS A 60 -33.94 10.80 11.11
CA HIS A 60 -34.82 9.63 11.22
C HIS A 60 -35.24 8.98 9.88
N GLN A 61 -34.43 9.11 8.84
CA GLN A 61 -34.70 8.46 7.55
C GLN A 61 -34.32 6.97 7.59
N GLU A 62 -35.07 6.13 6.88
CA GLU A 62 -34.69 4.74 6.64
C GLU A 62 -33.47 4.67 5.72
N LEU A 63 -32.48 3.86 6.12
CA LEU A 63 -31.15 3.82 5.52
C LEU A 63 -30.60 2.41 5.43
N GLU A 64 -31.44 1.38 5.38
CA GLU A 64 -31.00 -0.01 5.47
C GLU A 64 -30.03 -0.40 4.35
N MET A 65 -30.33 -0.02 3.10
CA MET A 65 -29.42 -0.23 1.97
C MET A 65 -28.04 0.41 2.23
N LEU A 66 -28.03 1.67 2.67
CA LEU A 66 -26.80 2.43 2.87
C LEU A 66 -25.95 1.85 4.02
N LYS A 67 -26.60 1.31 5.07
CA LYS A 67 -25.93 0.59 6.16
C LYS A 67 -25.29 -0.71 5.69
N HIS A 68 -25.95 -1.44 4.78
CA HIS A 68 -25.43 -2.69 4.22
C HIS A 68 -24.21 -2.44 3.34
N VAL A 69 -24.31 -1.45 2.45
CA VAL A 69 -23.19 -1.01 1.60
C VAL A 69 -22.00 -0.60 2.47
N TYR A 70 -22.21 0.26 3.48
CA TYR A 70 -21.14 0.66 4.40
C TYR A 70 -20.53 -0.53 5.16
N ALA A 71 -21.35 -1.52 5.54
CA ALA A 71 -20.85 -2.71 6.23
C ALA A 71 -19.84 -3.51 5.39
N GLY A 72 -20.06 -3.60 4.08
CA GLY A 72 -19.11 -4.20 3.15
C GLY A 72 -17.77 -3.44 3.11
N PHE A 73 -17.80 -2.11 3.09
CA PHE A 73 -16.59 -1.28 3.05
C PHE A 73 -15.72 -1.39 4.31
N ILE A 74 -16.27 -1.76 5.47
CA ILE A 74 -15.49 -1.86 6.72
C ILE A 74 -14.38 -2.90 6.61
N LEU A 75 -14.65 -4.02 5.93
CA LEU A 75 -13.72 -5.14 5.84
C LEU A 75 -12.69 -4.98 4.73
N LEU A 76 -12.95 -4.12 3.73
CA LEU A 76 -12.06 -3.96 2.59
C LEU A 76 -10.61 -3.61 3.00
N PRO A 77 -10.35 -2.60 3.85
CA PRO A 77 -8.96 -2.31 4.25
C PRO A 77 -8.24 -3.49 4.91
N TRP A 78 -8.97 -4.29 5.68
CA TRP A 78 -8.43 -5.50 6.30
C TRP A 78 -8.13 -6.58 5.28
N ILE A 79 -9.00 -6.77 4.29
CA ILE A 79 -8.77 -7.71 3.19
C ILE A 79 -7.53 -7.29 2.39
N PHE A 80 -7.40 -6.01 2.02
CA PHE A 80 -6.23 -5.51 1.31
C PHE A 80 -4.94 -5.68 2.12
N ALA A 81 -4.97 -5.36 3.41
CA ALA A 81 -3.81 -5.55 4.30
C ALA A 81 -3.43 -7.03 4.44
N ALA A 82 -4.41 -7.91 4.67
CA ALA A 82 -4.19 -9.34 4.77
C ALA A 82 -3.66 -9.93 3.46
N PHE A 83 -4.18 -9.48 2.32
CA PHE A 83 -3.77 -9.94 1.00
C PHE A 83 -2.30 -9.62 0.72
N LEU A 84 -1.86 -8.38 0.98
CA LEU A 84 -0.45 -8.00 0.86
C LEU A 84 0.44 -8.78 1.84
N PHE A 85 -0.01 -8.91 3.09
CA PHE A 85 0.74 -9.63 4.11
C PHE A 85 0.93 -11.10 3.71
N VAL A 86 -0.13 -11.77 3.26
CA VAL A 86 -0.08 -13.17 2.83
C VAL A 86 0.79 -13.31 1.57
N ASN A 87 0.67 -12.39 0.61
CA ASN A 87 1.46 -12.40 -0.62
C ASN A 87 2.97 -12.42 -0.33
N GLY A 88 3.44 -11.52 0.54
CA GLY A 88 4.86 -11.45 0.90
C GLY A 88 5.29 -12.52 1.92
N ARG A 89 4.42 -12.91 2.86
CA ARG A 89 4.78 -13.89 3.90
C ARG A 89 4.92 -15.31 3.38
N LEU A 90 4.12 -15.66 2.37
CA LEU A 90 4.14 -16.98 1.72
C LEU A 90 5.16 -17.07 0.58
N ASP A 91 5.78 -15.96 0.21
CA ASP A 91 6.77 -15.97 -0.85
C ASP A 91 8.06 -16.67 -0.40
N SER A 92 8.76 -17.29 -1.34
CA SER A 92 10.00 -18.01 -1.08
C SER A 92 11.17 -17.26 -1.72
N PRO A 93 12.23 -16.93 -0.95
CA PRO A 93 13.39 -16.20 -1.45
C PRO A 93 14.22 -16.99 -2.49
N LYS A 94 13.80 -18.21 -2.86
CA LYS A 94 14.44 -19.03 -3.89
C LYS A 94 14.18 -18.54 -5.32
N ASN A 95 13.19 -17.68 -5.52
CA ASN A 95 12.76 -17.22 -6.84
C ASN A 95 13.06 -15.73 -7.10
N VAL A 96 14.00 -15.14 -6.36
CA VAL A 96 14.39 -13.74 -6.55
C VAL A 96 15.03 -13.58 -7.93
N VAL A 97 14.46 -12.68 -8.74
CA VAL A 97 15.02 -12.29 -10.04
C VAL A 97 15.78 -10.98 -9.85
N TYR A 98 17.01 -10.93 -10.35
CA TYR A 98 17.86 -9.74 -10.28
C TYR A 98 17.86 -9.00 -11.62
N HIS A 99 17.55 -7.70 -11.57
CA HIS A 99 17.56 -6.82 -12.73
C HIS A 99 18.70 -5.80 -12.59
N ALA A 100 19.60 -5.74 -13.57
CA ALA A 100 20.72 -4.82 -13.55
C ALA A 100 20.30 -3.44 -14.09
N GLU A 101 20.20 -2.46 -13.19
CA GLU A 101 19.62 -1.15 -13.47
C GLU A 101 20.52 -0.01 -13.00
N THR A 102 20.18 1.21 -13.41
CA THR A 102 20.89 2.42 -13.01
C THR A 102 19.99 3.30 -12.15
N VAL A 103 20.55 3.86 -11.07
CA VAL A 103 19.84 4.81 -10.22
C VAL A 103 19.65 6.13 -10.98
N ALA A 104 18.43 6.36 -11.47
CA ALA A 104 18.05 7.59 -12.17
C ALA A 104 17.83 8.76 -11.21
N GLY A 105 17.49 8.52 -9.94
CA GLY A 105 17.25 9.56 -8.96
C GLY A 105 16.99 9.03 -7.56
N ARG A 106 16.80 9.95 -6.62
CA ARG A 106 16.53 9.65 -5.21
C ARG A 106 15.55 10.66 -4.64
N TYR A 107 14.68 10.19 -3.76
CA TYR A 107 13.64 11.02 -3.16
C TYR A 107 13.46 10.65 -1.68
N ASN A 108 13.32 11.66 -0.84
CA ASN A 108 13.07 11.48 0.59
C ASN A 108 11.91 12.36 1.01
N MET A 109 10.82 11.76 1.51
CA MET A 109 9.69 12.43 2.15
C MET A 109 9.92 12.44 3.67
N PRO A 110 10.49 13.50 4.26
CA PRO A 110 10.63 13.57 5.71
C PRO A 110 9.26 13.43 6.39
N GLY A 111 9.11 12.46 7.29
CA GLY A 111 7.84 12.15 7.96
C GLY A 111 7.95 10.98 8.94
N ILE A 112 6.86 10.76 9.69
CA ILE A 112 6.76 9.73 10.77
C ILE A 112 6.60 8.31 10.19
N VAL A 113 6.34 8.19 8.89
CA VAL A 113 5.99 6.93 8.22
C VAL A 113 7.24 6.24 7.66
N ARG A 114 7.43 4.93 7.91
CA ARG A 114 8.55 4.15 7.35
C ARG A 114 8.43 4.08 5.81
N GLY A 115 9.54 3.93 5.08
CA GLY A 115 9.53 3.94 3.61
C GLY A 115 9.42 5.33 2.96
N SER A 116 9.78 6.39 3.71
CA SER A 116 9.93 7.77 3.25
C SER A 116 11.02 7.96 2.21
N ARG A 117 12.00 7.07 2.19
CA ARG A 117 13.15 7.08 1.28
C ARG A 117 12.86 6.18 0.09
N ARG A 118 13.05 6.74 -1.10
CA ARG A 118 12.77 6.09 -2.38
C ARG A 118 13.97 6.25 -3.30
N LEU A 119 14.38 5.16 -3.92
CA LEU A 119 15.32 5.16 -5.03
C LEU A 119 14.52 5.05 -6.33
N ILE A 120 14.87 5.89 -7.30
CA ILE A 120 14.30 5.85 -8.64
C ILE A 120 15.32 5.17 -9.53
N VAL A 121 14.98 4.03 -10.10
CA VAL A 121 15.85 3.27 -11.01
C VAL A 121 15.22 3.20 -12.39
N SER A 122 16.02 2.93 -13.41
CA SER A 122 15.50 2.54 -14.73
C SER A 122 14.61 1.31 -14.61
N SER A 123 13.50 1.31 -15.35
CA SER A 123 12.55 0.21 -15.35
C SER A 123 12.99 -0.91 -16.28
N TRP A 124 12.89 -2.15 -15.78
CA TRP A 124 13.01 -3.37 -16.57
C TRP A 124 11.66 -3.82 -17.16
N ARG A 125 10.54 -3.22 -16.73
CA ARG A 125 9.19 -3.55 -17.21
C ARG A 125 8.84 -2.71 -18.44
N GLU A 126 8.31 -3.36 -19.48
CA GLU A 126 7.85 -2.68 -20.70
C GLU A 126 6.75 -1.66 -20.41
N GLY A 127 6.84 -0.48 -21.04
CA GLY A 127 5.86 0.60 -20.87
C GLY A 127 6.07 1.50 -19.65
N GLN A 128 7.00 1.18 -18.75
CA GLN A 128 7.42 2.05 -17.65
C GLN A 128 8.85 2.57 -17.89
N LYS A 129 9.10 3.85 -17.55
CA LYS A 129 10.45 4.45 -17.67
C LYS A 129 11.28 4.28 -16.41
N TYR A 130 10.62 4.31 -15.26
CA TYR A 130 11.27 4.33 -13.95
C TYR A 130 10.50 3.49 -12.95
N GLU A 131 11.24 2.86 -12.05
CA GLU A 131 10.70 2.14 -10.90
C GLU A 131 11.02 2.90 -9.61
N ARG A 132 10.06 2.94 -8.69
CA ARG A 132 10.18 3.64 -7.41
C ARG A 132 10.32 2.65 -6.27
N LEU A 133 11.56 2.35 -5.92
CA LEU A 133 11.89 1.33 -4.93
C LEU A 133 11.87 1.93 -3.52
N ALA A 134 11.23 1.24 -2.58
CA ALA A 134 11.33 1.59 -1.17
C ALA A 134 12.75 1.24 -0.69
N ALA A 135 13.49 2.24 -0.22
CA ALA A 135 14.83 2.03 0.33
C ALA A 135 14.82 2.27 1.84
N ASP A 136 15.57 1.48 2.58
CA ASP A 136 15.85 1.79 3.97
C ASP A 136 16.85 2.95 4.09
N ALA A 137 17.24 3.31 5.32
CA ALA A 137 18.18 4.40 5.53
C ALA A 137 19.56 4.11 4.91
N ASP A 138 20.04 2.87 5.10
CA ASP A 138 21.40 2.47 4.75
C ASP A 138 21.56 2.38 3.23
N ASP A 139 20.61 1.75 2.53
CA ASP A 139 20.59 1.67 1.07
C ASP A 139 20.43 3.07 0.45
N PHE A 140 19.55 3.91 1.01
CA PHE A 140 19.36 5.26 0.50
C PHE A 140 20.60 6.12 0.65
N ASP A 141 21.35 6.00 1.74
CA ASP A 141 22.58 6.76 1.93
C ASP A 141 23.70 6.21 1.05
N ARG A 142 23.72 4.89 0.82
CA ARG A 142 24.71 4.17 0.00
C ARG A 142 24.63 4.47 -1.49
N PHE A 143 23.45 4.45 -2.13
CA PHE A 143 23.32 4.42 -3.60
C PHE A 143 23.03 5.76 -4.24
N LYS A 144 24.00 6.41 -4.89
CA LYS A 144 23.86 7.73 -5.50
C LYS A 144 23.26 7.64 -6.92
N GLN A 145 22.79 8.78 -7.42
CA GLN A 145 22.34 8.89 -8.81
C GLN A 145 23.50 8.56 -9.75
N GLY A 146 23.26 7.70 -10.74
CA GLY A 146 24.25 7.19 -11.67
C GLY A 146 24.88 5.84 -11.26
N ASP A 147 24.64 5.36 -10.04
CA ASP A 147 25.16 4.07 -9.59
C ASP A 147 24.50 2.91 -10.34
N GLN A 148 25.29 1.88 -10.68
CA GLN A 148 24.78 0.60 -11.18
C GLN A 148 24.42 -0.32 -10.03
N VAL A 149 23.22 -0.88 -10.09
CA VAL A 149 22.62 -1.67 -9.02
C VAL A 149 21.93 -2.91 -9.58
N ASN A 150 21.88 -3.97 -8.80
CA ASN A 150 21.04 -5.13 -9.06
C ASN A 150 19.80 -5.04 -8.16
N VAL A 151 18.63 -4.94 -8.77
CA VAL A 151 17.34 -4.90 -8.09
C VAL A 151 16.81 -6.32 -7.96
N GLY A 152 16.70 -6.80 -6.73
CA GLY A 152 16.06 -8.09 -6.42
C GLY A 152 14.55 -7.92 -6.35
N VAL A 153 13.84 -8.69 -7.17
CA VAL A 153 12.38 -8.72 -7.23
C VAL A 153 11.90 -10.12 -6.90
N GLU A 154 10.96 -10.21 -5.99
CA GLU A 154 10.24 -11.45 -5.71
C GLU A 154 8.90 -11.47 -6.45
N PRO A 155 8.48 -12.63 -6.99
CA PRO A 155 7.26 -12.73 -7.79
C PRO A 155 5.96 -12.55 -7.00
N GLY A 156 6.00 -12.74 -5.68
CA GLY A 156 4.82 -12.79 -4.82
C GLY A 156 4.09 -14.13 -4.90
N ALA A 157 3.61 -14.64 -3.77
CA ALA A 157 2.82 -15.88 -3.75
C ALA A 157 1.47 -15.75 -4.51
N LEU A 158 0.99 -14.52 -4.74
CA LEU A 158 -0.27 -14.19 -5.42
C LEU A 158 -0.04 -13.42 -6.71
N TRP A 159 1.13 -13.57 -7.35
CA TRP A 159 1.49 -12.88 -8.60
C TRP A 159 1.53 -11.35 -8.47
N ILE A 160 1.70 -10.84 -7.24
CA ILE A 160 1.99 -9.43 -7.00
C ILE A 160 3.48 -9.33 -6.69
N PRO A 161 4.29 -8.94 -7.68
CA PRO A 161 5.72 -8.87 -7.47
C PRO A 161 6.04 -7.69 -6.55
N TRP A 162 7.02 -7.91 -5.68
CA TRP A 162 7.39 -6.96 -4.65
C TRP A 162 8.90 -6.80 -4.58
N TYR A 163 9.31 -5.61 -4.16
CA TYR A 163 10.72 -5.28 -4.03
C TYR A 163 11.32 -6.02 -2.84
N TYR A 164 12.39 -6.78 -3.09
CA TYR A 164 13.11 -7.52 -2.05
C TYR A 164 14.30 -6.72 -1.51
N GLY A 165 15.14 -6.19 -2.40
CA GLY A 165 16.38 -5.53 -2.00
C GLY A 165 17.16 -4.97 -3.19
N ILE A 166 18.14 -4.12 -2.90
CA ILE A 166 18.98 -3.50 -3.92
C ILE A 166 20.46 -3.68 -3.57
N TYR A 167 21.22 -4.23 -4.51
CA TYR A 167 22.60 -4.65 -4.30
C TYR A 167 23.51 -3.85 -5.22
N ARG A 168 24.73 -3.55 -4.75
CA ARG A 168 25.74 -2.97 -5.63
C ARG A 168 26.14 -4.02 -6.67
N ARG A 169 26.23 -3.59 -7.91
CA ARG A 169 26.78 -4.41 -8.99
C ARG A 169 28.29 -4.49 -8.90
#